data_AF-A0A3N5K8I9-F1
#
_entry.id   AF-A0A3N5K8I9-F1
#
_cell.length_a   1.000
_cell.length_b   1.000
_cell.length_c   1.000
_cell.angle_alpha   90.00
_cell.angle_beta   90.00
_cell.angle_gamma   90.00
#
_symmetry.space_group_name_H-M   'P 1'
#
loop_
_entity.id
_entity.type
_entity.pdbx_description
1 polymer ?
#
loop_
_entity_poly.entity_id
_entity_poly.type
_entity_poly.pdbx_seq_one_letter_code
_entity_poly.pdbx_strand_id
1 'polypeptide(L)'
;MSARRKLKDLAQDPRFIPGVYNYCDRWCARCPLTSRCLTFALEQDRDASDPALQDITNRAFWQRLEGILREAHELLDEILRERGIELPPADAETAQTFLTQCENARDHPCAAAAAAYARGVEEWIEAAGPRLRARGETLDSQHRMGLSVLEAAADAERLRDAVEVIQWYRDQIAVKIMRAVGAASQGDAVADALDQSDADGSAKVALLGMDRSVAAWAELLRQMPEEEDRILPLLVTLGRLRRDVEAFFPTARAFIRPGFDTGEVAG
;
A
#
# COMPACT_ATOMS: atom_id res chain seq x y z
N MET A 1 -30.54 9.69 -1.75
CA MET A 1 -29.76 10.00 -2.97
C MET A 1 -29.12 8.68 -3.41
N SER A 2 -29.24 8.23 -4.66
CA SER A 2 -28.62 6.96 -5.07
C SER A 2 -27.09 7.08 -5.01
N ALA A 3 -26.41 5.98 -4.68
CA ALA A 3 -24.95 5.95 -4.57
C ALA A 3 -24.29 6.27 -5.93
N ARG A 4 -24.86 5.79 -7.04
CA ARG A 4 -24.48 6.14 -8.43
C ARG A 4 -24.50 7.66 -8.71
N ARG A 5 -25.43 8.44 -8.13
CA ARG A 5 -25.41 9.92 -8.24
C ARG A 5 -24.33 10.54 -7.35
N LYS A 6 -24.24 10.12 -6.09
CA LYS A 6 -23.22 10.58 -5.14
C LYS A 6 -21.79 10.34 -5.67
N LEU A 7 -21.56 9.20 -6.32
CA LEU A 7 -20.28 8.86 -6.94
C LEU A 7 -19.95 9.77 -8.12
N LYS A 8 -20.91 10.09 -9.00
CA LYS A 8 -20.70 11.08 -10.09
C LYS A 8 -20.40 12.46 -9.53
N ASP A 9 -21.19 12.93 -8.56
CA ASP A 9 -21.02 14.25 -7.94
C ASP A 9 -19.64 14.37 -7.25
N LEU A 10 -19.19 13.32 -6.53
CA LEU A 10 -17.85 13.27 -5.92
C LEU A 10 -16.73 13.14 -6.96
N ALA A 11 -16.91 12.37 -8.03
CA ALA A 11 -15.88 12.22 -9.07
C ALA A 11 -15.63 13.50 -9.89
N GLN A 12 -16.57 14.45 -9.87
CA GLN A 12 -16.45 15.77 -10.49
C GLN A 12 -15.95 16.86 -9.51
N ASP A 13 -15.74 16.52 -8.24
CA ASP A 13 -15.31 17.49 -7.22
C ASP A 13 -13.82 17.88 -7.43
N PRO A 14 -13.52 19.15 -7.74
CA PRO A 14 -12.16 19.59 -8.08
C PRO A 14 -11.19 19.57 -6.89
N ARG A 15 -11.67 19.29 -5.67
CA ARG A 15 -10.79 19.14 -4.49
C ARG A 15 -9.98 17.85 -4.54
N PHE A 16 -10.51 16.80 -5.16
CA PHE A 16 -9.85 15.50 -5.24
C PHE A 16 -8.76 15.48 -6.33
N ILE A 17 -7.65 14.80 -6.03
CA ILE A 17 -6.54 14.62 -6.95
C ILE A 17 -6.79 13.35 -7.78
N PRO A 18 -6.94 13.42 -9.11
CA PRO A 18 -7.10 12.23 -9.95
C PRO A 18 -5.91 11.27 -9.78
N GLY A 19 -6.19 9.98 -9.56
CA GLY A 19 -5.17 8.93 -9.49
C GLY A 19 -4.28 8.93 -8.24
N VAL A 20 -4.48 9.82 -7.25
CA VAL A 20 -3.69 9.83 -5.99
C VAL A 20 -3.67 8.47 -5.27
N TYR A 21 -4.77 7.73 -5.36
CA TYR A 21 -4.94 6.41 -4.75
C TYR A 21 -4.18 5.28 -5.50
N ASN A 22 -3.77 5.46 -6.76
CA ASN A 22 -3.02 4.45 -7.51
C ASN A 22 -1.62 4.25 -6.91
N TYR A 23 -0.96 5.37 -6.61
CA TYR A 23 0.44 5.42 -6.16
C TYR A 23 0.60 5.80 -4.68
N CYS A 24 -0.42 5.49 -3.88
CA CYS A 24 -0.35 5.54 -2.43
C CYS A 24 0.18 4.24 -1.82
N ASP A 25 0.62 4.32 -0.55
CA ASP A 25 1.04 3.19 0.30
C ASP A 25 -0.12 2.59 1.13
N ARG A 26 -1.37 3.01 0.85
CA ARG A 26 -2.62 2.67 1.55
C ARG A 26 -2.65 3.02 3.05
N TRP A 27 -1.67 3.74 3.61
CA TRP A 27 -1.64 4.09 5.04
C TRP A 27 -2.54 5.30 5.36
N CYS A 28 -3.85 5.17 5.14
CA CYS A 28 -4.80 6.27 5.25
C CYS A 28 -4.74 7.01 6.61
N ALA A 29 -4.50 6.30 7.71
CA ALA A 29 -4.35 6.86 9.06
C ALA A 29 -3.17 7.85 9.21
N ARG A 30 -2.18 7.80 8.31
CA ARG A 30 -1.01 8.70 8.28
C ARG A 30 -0.91 9.50 6.97
N CYS A 31 -1.93 9.44 6.12
CA CYS A 31 -1.88 10.04 4.79
C CYS A 31 -2.24 11.54 4.83
N PRO A 32 -1.35 12.46 4.40
CA PRO A 32 -1.61 13.90 4.41
C PRO A 32 -2.62 14.35 3.34
N LEU A 33 -3.01 13.46 2.41
CA LEU A 33 -3.92 13.74 1.30
C LEU A 33 -5.31 13.13 1.47
N THR A 34 -5.67 12.68 2.68
CA THR A 34 -7.01 12.12 3.00
C THR A 34 -8.16 13.05 2.57
N SER A 35 -8.04 14.35 2.84
CA SER A 35 -9.02 15.38 2.43
C SER A 35 -9.13 15.58 0.92
N ARG A 36 -8.16 15.08 0.13
CA ARG A 36 -8.08 15.20 -1.33
C ARG A 36 -8.10 13.82 -2.03
N CYS A 37 -8.47 12.76 -1.33
CA CYS A 37 -8.56 11.40 -1.85
C CYS A 37 -10.01 10.95 -2.00
N LEU A 38 -10.47 10.79 -3.25
CA LEU A 38 -11.82 10.29 -3.56
C LEU A 38 -12.10 8.93 -2.92
N THR A 39 -11.15 7.99 -2.99
CA THR A 39 -11.28 6.66 -2.39
C THR A 39 -11.52 6.74 -0.88
N PHE A 40 -10.78 7.60 -0.17
CA PHE A 40 -10.98 7.79 1.28
C PHE A 40 -12.34 8.43 1.60
N ALA A 41 -12.77 9.42 0.79
CA ALA A 41 -14.09 10.04 0.95
C ALA A 41 -15.25 9.06 0.71
N LEU A 42 -15.07 8.07 -0.17
CA LEU A 42 -16.03 6.97 -0.38
C LEU A 42 -15.96 5.92 0.75
N GLU A 43 -14.76 5.61 1.26
CA GLU A 43 -14.56 4.68 2.38
C GLU A 43 -15.11 5.23 3.73
N GLN A 44 -15.24 6.56 3.88
CA GLN A 44 -15.86 7.20 5.05
C GLN A 44 -17.40 7.11 5.10
N ASP A 45 -18.06 6.48 4.13
CA ASP A 45 -19.52 6.46 4.12
C ASP A 45 -20.12 5.61 5.25
N ARG A 46 -21.15 6.16 5.93
CA ARG A 46 -21.52 5.77 7.30
C ARG A 46 -22.03 4.33 7.45
N ASP A 47 -22.48 3.71 6.38
CA ASP A 47 -22.95 2.32 6.37
C ASP A 47 -21.85 1.32 6.76
N ALA A 48 -20.58 1.72 6.70
CA ALA A 48 -19.46 0.92 7.17
C ALA A 48 -19.41 0.71 8.70
N SER A 49 -20.22 1.42 9.51
CA SER A 49 -20.21 1.28 10.98
C SER A 49 -21.21 0.26 11.56
N ASP A 50 -22.11 -0.30 10.75
CA ASP A 50 -23.07 -1.33 11.20
C ASP A 50 -22.41 -2.73 11.17
N PRO A 51 -22.29 -3.44 12.32
CA PRO A 51 -21.73 -4.80 12.35
C PRO A 51 -22.48 -5.79 11.44
N ALA A 52 -23.80 -5.64 11.26
CA ALA A 52 -24.60 -6.50 10.39
C ALA A 52 -24.26 -6.30 8.89
N LEU A 53 -23.67 -5.17 8.52
CA LEU A 53 -23.19 -4.84 7.17
C LEU A 53 -21.71 -5.16 6.96
N GLN A 54 -21.04 -5.73 7.97
CA GLN A 54 -19.66 -6.25 7.92
C GLN A 54 -19.57 -7.79 8.00
N ASP A 55 -20.56 -8.44 8.63
CA ASP A 55 -20.60 -9.89 8.80
C ASP A 55 -21.03 -10.64 7.52
N ILE A 56 -20.11 -11.37 6.90
CA ILE A 56 -20.34 -12.18 5.69
C ILE A 56 -21.38 -13.30 5.89
N THR A 57 -21.67 -13.71 7.12
CA THR A 57 -22.73 -14.69 7.42
C THR A 57 -24.11 -14.04 7.52
N ASN A 58 -24.19 -12.71 7.60
CA ASN A 58 -25.41 -11.95 7.74
C ASN A 58 -26.07 -11.67 6.37
N ARG A 59 -27.39 -11.79 6.30
CA ARG A 59 -28.16 -11.47 5.08
C ARG A 59 -28.04 -9.99 4.69
N ALA A 60 -27.92 -9.08 5.66
CA ALA A 60 -27.84 -7.64 5.40
C ALA A 60 -26.57 -7.26 4.62
N PHE A 61 -25.43 -7.90 4.91
CA PHE A 61 -24.20 -7.81 4.13
C PHE A 61 -24.43 -8.15 2.65
N TRP A 62 -25.06 -9.31 2.37
CA TRP A 62 -25.31 -9.74 0.98
C TRP A 62 -26.30 -8.84 0.24
N GLN A 63 -27.34 -8.35 0.91
CA GLN A 63 -28.29 -7.41 0.33
C GLN A 63 -27.64 -6.07 -0.02
N ARG A 64 -26.74 -5.57 0.84
CA ARG A 64 -25.93 -4.38 0.57
C ARG A 64 -24.98 -4.59 -0.60
N LEU A 65 -24.27 -5.73 -0.63
CA LEU A 65 -23.34 -6.07 -1.72
C LEU A 65 -24.08 -6.17 -3.08
N GLU A 66 -25.23 -6.83 -3.11
CA GLU A 66 -26.08 -6.90 -4.31
C GLU A 66 -26.50 -5.50 -4.80
N GLY A 67 -26.91 -4.62 -3.88
CA GLY A 67 -27.26 -3.23 -4.19
C GLY A 67 -26.09 -2.44 -4.79
N ILE A 68 -24.91 -2.53 -4.18
CA ILE A 68 -23.68 -1.86 -4.66
C ILE A 68 -23.29 -2.38 -6.05
N LEU A 69 -23.28 -3.70 -6.26
CA LEU A 69 -22.95 -4.31 -7.56
C LEU A 69 -23.96 -3.90 -8.64
N ARG A 70 -25.25 -3.81 -8.31
CA ARG A 70 -26.29 -3.36 -9.23
C ARG A 70 -26.11 -1.90 -9.63
N GLU A 71 -25.93 -0.99 -8.66
CA GLU A 71 -25.70 0.43 -8.96
C GLU A 71 -24.41 0.66 -9.77
N ALA A 72 -23.36 -0.15 -9.52
CA ALA A 72 -22.12 -0.11 -10.30
C ALA A 72 -22.32 -0.61 -11.74
N HIS A 73 -23.09 -1.68 -11.95
CA HIS A 73 -23.38 -2.22 -13.28
C HIS A 73 -24.25 -1.25 -14.10
N GLU A 74 -25.29 -0.66 -13.50
CA GLU A 74 -26.11 0.35 -14.16
C GLU A 74 -25.34 1.62 -14.55
N LEU A 75 -24.33 2.00 -13.74
CA LEU A 75 -23.41 3.09 -14.07
C LEU A 75 -22.46 2.71 -15.22
N LEU A 76 -21.96 1.48 -15.24
CA LEU A 76 -21.12 0.98 -16.32
C LEU A 76 -21.89 1.00 -17.65
N ASP A 77 -23.10 0.44 -17.69
CA ASP A 77 -23.96 0.43 -18.88
C ASP A 77 -24.28 1.83 -19.40
N GLU A 78 -24.48 2.79 -18.49
CA GLU A 78 -24.66 4.20 -18.85
C GLU A 78 -23.41 4.78 -19.50
N ILE A 79 -22.22 4.60 -18.91
CA ILE A 79 -20.95 5.09 -19.47
C ILE A 79 -20.63 4.44 -20.82
N LEU A 80 -20.88 3.13 -20.98
CA LEU A 80 -20.68 2.41 -22.23
C LEU A 80 -21.59 2.97 -23.33
N ARG A 81 -22.88 3.19 -23.04
CA ARG A 81 -23.82 3.83 -23.98
C ARG A 81 -23.45 5.27 -24.31
N GLU A 82 -23.11 6.09 -23.31
CA GLU A 82 -22.68 7.49 -23.48
C GLU A 82 -21.44 7.61 -24.37
N ARG A 83 -20.52 6.63 -24.32
CA ARG A 83 -19.28 6.60 -25.11
C ARG A 83 -19.36 5.80 -26.40
N GLY A 84 -20.49 5.13 -26.68
CA GLY A 84 -20.63 4.23 -27.83
C GLY A 84 -19.68 3.03 -27.81
N ILE A 85 -19.32 2.53 -26.61
CA ILE A 85 -18.41 1.40 -26.44
C ILE A 85 -19.22 0.11 -26.37
N GLU A 86 -19.02 -0.78 -27.35
CA GLU A 86 -19.50 -2.15 -27.29
C GLU A 86 -18.45 -3.03 -26.60
N LEU A 87 -18.86 -3.79 -25.58
CA LEU A 87 -17.98 -4.77 -24.95
C LEU A 87 -17.86 -6.02 -25.85
N PRO A 88 -16.65 -6.48 -26.20
CA PRO A 88 -16.48 -7.75 -26.87
C PRO A 88 -16.97 -8.91 -25.97
N PRO A 89 -17.37 -10.06 -26.55
CA PRO A 89 -17.66 -11.25 -25.76
C PRO A 89 -16.43 -11.66 -24.94
N ALA A 90 -16.66 -12.30 -23.79
CA ALA A 90 -15.58 -12.78 -22.94
C ALA A 90 -14.70 -13.78 -23.71
N ASP A 91 -13.46 -13.37 -23.97
CA ASP A 91 -12.47 -14.22 -24.62
C ASP A 91 -11.66 -15.01 -23.57
N ALA A 92 -11.65 -16.32 -23.73
CA ALA A 92 -10.93 -17.24 -22.86
C ALA A 92 -9.41 -17.11 -23.02
N GLU A 93 -8.91 -16.73 -24.21
CA GLU A 93 -7.47 -16.56 -24.47
C GLU A 93 -6.92 -15.32 -23.75
N THR A 94 -7.61 -14.17 -23.88
CA THR A 94 -7.35 -12.94 -23.12
C THR A 94 -7.42 -13.17 -21.61
N ALA A 95 -8.45 -13.88 -21.13
CA ALA A 95 -8.58 -14.21 -19.71
C ALA A 95 -7.42 -15.10 -19.20
N GLN A 96 -7.03 -16.13 -19.97
CA GLN A 96 -5.92 -16.99 -19.62
C GLN A 96 -4.57 -16.24 -19.64
N THR A 97 -4.39 -15.34 -20.60
CA THR A 97 -3.19 -14.48 -20.69
C THR A 97 -3.05 -13.59 -19.45
N PHE A 98 -4.13 -12.97 -19.00
CA PHE A 98 -4.14 -12.18 -17.78
C PHE A 98 -3.80 -13.00 -16.52
N LEU A 99 -4.33 -14.23 -16.40
CA LEU A 99 -4.01 -15.14 -15.30
C LEU A 99 -2.51 -15.51 -15.30
N THR A 100 -1.96 -15.88 -16.45
CA THR A 100 -0.53 -16.21 -16.58
C THR A 100 0.38 -15.00 -16.34
N GLN A 101 -0.03 -13.77 -16.69
CA GLN A 101 0.68 -12.55 -16.30
C GLN A 101 0.70 -12.35 -14.77
N CYS A 102 -0.41 -12.64 -14.09
CA CYS A 102 -0.49 -12.57 -12.63
C CYS A 102 0.37 -13.64 -11.92
N GLU A 103 0.47 -14.83 -12.49
CA GLU A 103 1.38 -15.91 -12.04
C GLU A 103 2.85 -15.50 -12.24
N ASN A 104 3.23 -15.07 -13.44
CA ASN A 104 4.58 -14.58 -13.74
C ASN A 104 5.01 -13.43 -12.83
N ALA A 105 4.11 -12.50 -12.52
CA ALA A 105 4.38 -11.39 -11.62
C ALA A 105 4.59 -11.82 -10.16
N ARG A 106 3.96 -12.92 -9.73
CA ARG A 106 4.16 -13.56 -8.41
C ARG A 106 5.50 -14.28 -8.32
N ASP A 107 5.85 -15.02 -9.37
CA ASP A 107 7.06 -15.85 -9.42
C ASP A 107 8.31 -15.06 -9.77
N HIS A 108 8.17 -13.78 -10.13
CA HIS A 108 9.28 -12.88 -10.44
C HIS A 108 10.29 -12.79 -9.26
N PRO A 109 11.62 -12.83 -9.53
CA PRO A 109 12.63 -12.85 -8.46
C PRO A 109 12.52 -11.73 -7.42
N CYS A 110 12.14 -10.51 -7.84
CA CYS A 110 11.93 -9.40 -6.90
C CYS A 110 10.70 -9.61 -6.01
N ALA A 111 9.62 -10.24 -6.51
CA ALA A 111 8.44 -10.55 -5.72
C ALA A 111 8.74 -11.67 -4.71
N ALA A 112 9.47 -12.71 -5.13
CA ALA A 112 9.94 -13.78 -4.26
C ALA A 112 10.87 -13.26 -3.14
N ALA A 113 11.80 -12.36 -3.46
CA ALA A 113 12.69 -11.72 -2.50
C ALA A 113 11.95 -10.78 -1.53
N ALA A 114 10.93 -10.05 -2.00
CA ALA A 114 10.05 -9.26 -1.15
C ALA A 114 9.23 -10.12 -0.19
N ALA A 115 8.69 -11.25 -0.66
CA ALA A 115 7.99 -12.21 0.19
C ALA A 115 8.93 -12.88 1.21
N ALA A 116 10.21 -13.10 0.87
CA ALA A 116 11.22 -13.58 1.81
C ALA A 116 11.53 -12.54 2.91
N TYR A 117 11.64 -11.25 2.54
CA TYR A 117 11.74 -10.17 3.52
C TYR A 117 10.50 -10.11 4.44
N ALA A 118 9.28 -10.19 3.88
CA ALA A 118 8.04 -10.17 4.64
C ALA A 118 7.98 -11.26 5.72
N ARG A 119 8.34 -12.51 5.36
CA ARG A 119 8.42 -13.63 6.31
C ARG A 119 9.49 -13.40 7.38
N GLY A 120 10.69 -12.95 7.00
CA GLY A 120 11.74 -12.65 7.97
C GLY A 120 11.38 -11.53 8.96
N VAL A 121 10.57 -10.56 8.53
CA VAL A 121 10.00 -9.53 9.40
C VAL A 121 8.99 -10.13 10.38
N GLU A 122 8.11 -11.02 9.90
CA GLU A 122 7.12 -11.71 10.74
C GLU A 122 7.78 -12.58 11.81
N GLU A 123 8.74 -13.44 11.42
CA GLU A 123 9.56 -14.25 12.32
C GLU A 123 10.30 -13.38 13.35
N TRP A 124 10.85 -12.23 12.93
CA TRP A 124 11.49 -11.29 13.86
C TRP A 124 10.49 -10.67 14.84
N ILE A 125 9.31 -10.21 14.40
CA ILE A 125 8.30 -9.60 15.27
C ILE A 125 7.83 -10.59 16.34
N GLU A 126 7.50 -11.83 15.95
CA GLU A 126 7.07 -12.88 16.87
C GLU A 126 8.13 -13.16 17.93
N ALA A 127 9.40 -13.28 17.54
CA ALA A 127 10.51 -13.50 18.45
C ALA A 127 10.90 -12.26 19.28
N ALA A 128 10.72 -11.05 18.75
CA ALA A 128 11.14 -9.79 19.37
C ALA A 128 10.11 -9.24 20.37
N GLY A 129 8.84 -9.63 20.28
CA GLY A 129 7.74 -9.11 21.11
C GLY A 129 8.05 -8.95 22.61
N PRO A 130 8.62 -9.95 23.31
CA PRO A 130 9.00 -9.82 24.72
C PRO A 130 10.10 -8.78 24.98
N ARG A 131 11.09 -8.68 24.07
CA ARG A 131 12.23 -7.75 24.16
C ARG A 131 11.81 -6.31 23.85
N LEU A 132 10.97 -6.13 22.81
CA LEU A 132 10.33 -4.85 22.50
C LEU A 132 9.50 -4.33 23.68
N ARG A 133 8.73 -5.22 24.34
CA ARG A 133 7.97 -4.86 25.54
C ARG A 133 8.89 -4.43 26.69
N ALA A 134 9.91 -5.22 27.02
CA ALA A 134 10.86 -4.89 28.09
C ALA A 134 11.60 -3.56 27.82
N ARG A 135 11.94 -3.27 26.56
CA ARG A 135 12.52 -1.99 26.14
C ARG A 135 11.54 -0.82 26.33
N GLY A 136 10.27 -0.99 25.93
CA GLY A 136 9.22 0.00 26.16
C GLY A 136 8.95 0.27 27.65
N GLU A 137 8.87 -0.76 28.47
CA GLU A 137 8.72 -0.67 29.93
C GLU A 137 9.91 0.04 30.58
N THR A 138 11.13 -0.18 30.08
CA THR A 138 12.35 0.53 30.53
C THR A 138 12.27 2.03 30.25
N LEU A 139 11.83 2.42 29.04
CA LEU A 139 11.70 3.83 28.64
C LEU A 139 10.60 4.55 29.42
N ASP A 140 9.44 3.92 29.62
CA ASP A 140 8.35 4.45 30.46
C ASP A 140 8.79 4.60 31.93
N SER A 141 9.52 3.62 32.48
CA SER A 141 10.11 3.72 33.82
C SER A 141 11.08 4.90 33.96
N GLN A 142 11.99 5.08 33.00
CA GLN A 142 12.93 6.21 32.98
C GLN A 142 12.21 7.57 32.93
N HIS A 143 11.20 7.68 32.07
CA HIS A 143 10.35 8.88 31.97
C HIS A 143 9.65 9.20 33.30
N ARG A 144 9.01 8.20 33.94
CA ARG A 144 8.35 8.34 35.26
C ARG A 144 9.32 8.71 36.39
N MET A 145 10.57 8.25 36.34
CA MET A 145 11.60 8.56 37.34
C MET A 145 12.24 9.95 37.16
N GLY A 146 11.84 10.74 36.17
CA GLY A 146 12.42 12.05 35.91
C GLY A 146 13.77 12.02 35.19
N LEU A 147 14.24 10.83 34.78
CA LEU A 147 15.53 10.63 34.12
C LEU A 147 15.39 10.91 32.63
N SER A 148 15.88 12.07 32.19
CA SER A 148 15.77 12.58 30.81
C SER A 148 14.36 12.45 30.21
N VAL A 149 13.38 13.01 30.91
CA VAL A 149 11.92 12.94 30.64
C VAL A 149 11.58 13.13 29.15
N LEU A 150 12.20 14.12 28.49
CA LEU A 150 11.94 14.43 27.08
C LEU A 150 12.56 13.40 26.12
N GLU A 151 13.73 12.86 26.44
CA GLU A 151 14.41 11.87 25.58
C GLU A 151 13.75 10.50 25.67
N ALA A 152 13.42 10.04 26.88
CA ALA A 152 12.82 8.72 27.11
C ALA A 152 11.43 8.57 26.47
N ALA A 153 10.58 9.61 26.57
CA ALA A 153 9.28 9.62 25.90
C ALA A 153 9.43 9.64 24.36
N ALA A 154 10.36 10.43 23.83
CA ALA A 154 10.59 10.51 22.40
C ALA A 154 11.25 9.23 21.85
N ASP A 155 12.08 8.52 22.63
CA ASP A 155 12.60 7.20 22.30
C ASP A 155 11.48 6.15 22.25
N ALA A 156 10.56 6.16 23.23
CA ALA A 156 9.41 5.24 23.24
C ALA A 156 8.47 5.48 22.04
N GLU A 157 8.31 6.74 21.63
CA GLU A 157 7.61 7.09 20.39
C GLU A 157 8.33 6.59 19.15
N ARG A 158 9.63 6.88 18.99
CA ARG A 158 10.42 6.39 17.84
C ARG A 158 10.46 4.86 17.76
N LEU A 159 10.52 4.18 18.90
CA LEU A 159 10.52 2.71 18.97
C LEU A 159 9.21 2.13 18.42
N ARG A 160 8.08 2.66 18.89
CA ARG A 160 6.74 2.30 18.40
C ARG A 160 6.60 2.63 16.91
N ASP A 161 7.05 3.80 16.50
CA ASP A 161 6.98 4.26 15.11
C ASP A 161 7.75 3.36 14.15
N ALA A 162 8.99 3.01 14.50
CA ALA A 162 9.82 2.10 13.71
C ALA A 162 9.15 0.72 13.55
N VAL A 163 8.58 0.17 14.64
CA VAL A 163 7.87 -1.11 14.60
C VAL A 163 6.60 -1.03 13.74
N GLU A 164 5.81 0.04 13.84
CA GLU A 164 4.63 0.27 12.99
C GLU A 164 5.02 0.40 11.50
N VAL A 165 6.10 1.12 11.18
CA VAL A 165 6.61 1.27 9.81
C VAL A 165 7.02 -0.08 9.23
N ILE A 166 7.80 -0.88 9.97
CA ILE A 166 8.24 -2.21 9.54
C ILE A 166 7.05 -3.14 9.31
N GLN A 167 6.08 -3.15 10.23
CA GLN A 167 4.84 -3.93 10.09
C GLN A 167 4.05 -3.51 8.84
N TRP A 168 3.87 -2.20 8.62
CA TRP A 168 3.09 -1.70 7.49
C TRP A 168 3.70 -2.08 6.13
N TYR A 169 5.02 -1.93 5.98
CA TYR A 169 5.66 -2.12 4.69
C TYR A 169 6.02 -3.58 4.35
N ARG A 170 6.03 -4.50 5.32
CA ARG A 170 6.45 -5.90 5.10
C ARG A 170 5.71 -6.56 3.92
N ASP A 171 4.38 -6.46 3.90
CA ASP A 171 3.52 -7.05 2.88
C ASP A 171 3.30 -6.09 1.69
N GLN A 172 3.24 -4.79 1.95
CA GLN A 172 2.98 -3.76 0.94
C GLN A 172 4.04 -3.76 -0.16
N ILE A 173 5.32 -3.92 0.20
CA ILE A 173 6.44 -3.93 -0.75
C ILE A 173 6.25 -5.04 -1.79
N ALA A 174 5.89 -6.26 -1.36
CA ALA A 174 5.65 -7.38 -2.25
C ALA A 174 4.46 -7.13 -3.18
N VAL A 175 3.35 -6.61 -2.65
CA VAL A 175 2.15 -6.27 -3.45
C VAL A 175 2.45 -5.22 -4.52
N LYS A 176 3.25 -4.19 -4.20
CA LYS A 176 3.61 -3.14 -5.15
C LYS A 176 4.61 -3.61 -6.20
N ILE A 177 5.54 -4.51 -5.86
CA ILE A 177 6.41 -5.17 -6.85
C ILE A 177 5.59 -6.06 -7.80
N MET A 178 4.67 -6.89 -7.29
CA MET A 178 3.82 -7.74 -8.14
C MET A 178 3.00 -6.89 -9.11
N ARG A 179 2.44 -5.75 -8.67
CA ARG A 179 1.76 -4.81 -9.59
C ARG A 179 2.71 -4.24 -10.63
N ALA A 180 3.89 -3.79 -10.23
CA ALA A 180 4.87 -3.20 -11.15
C ALA A 180 5.32 -4.19 -12.23
N VAL A 181 5.61 -5.43 -11.84
CA VAL A 181 6.00 -6.50 -12.78
C VAL A 181 4.83 -6.90 -13.67
N GLY A 182 3.62 -7.00 -13.11
CA GLY A 182 2.40 -7.28 -13.88
C GLY A 182 2.15 -6.25 -14.98
N ALA A 183 2.24 -4.96 -14.66
CA ALA A 183 2.12 -3.87 -15.62
C ALA A 183 3.23 -3.92 -16.70
N ALA A 184 4.50 -4.16 -16.30
CA ALA A 184 5.60 -4.28 -17.26
C ALA A 184 5.57 -5.57 -18.12
N SER A 185 4.77 -6.58 -17.74
CA SER A 185 4.64 -7.84 -18.48
C SER A 185 3.49 -7.82 -19.51
N GLN A 186 2.75 -6.70 -19.63
CA GLN A 186 1.74 -6.49 -20.66
C GLN A 186 2.44 -6.00 -21.96
N GLY A 187 2.94 -6.94 -22.74
CA GLY A 187 3.78 -6.66 -23.91
C GLY A 187 3.06 -6.40 -25.24
N ASP A 188 3.67 -5.54 -26.05
CA ASP A 188 3.83 -5.64 -27.52
C ASP A 188 2.63 -5.50 -28.49
N ALA A 189 1.46 -5.01 -28.07
CA ALA A 189 0.50 -4.40 -29.03
C ALA A 189 0.89 -2.93 -29.32
N VAL A 190 0.83 -2.12 -28.27
CA VAL A 190 1.60 -0.88 -28.05
C VAL A 190 1.72 -0.82 -26.53
N ALA A 191 2.93 -0.85 -25.95
CA ALA A 191 3.08 -0.49 -24.54
C ALA A 191 2.79 1.01 -24.45
N ASP A 192 1.58 1.39 -24.02
CA ASP A 192 1.23 2.79 -23.92
C ASP A 192 2.08 3.43 -22.81
N ALA A 193 2.33 4.74 -22.94
CA ALA A 193 3.03 5.51 -21.92
C ALA A 193 2.33 5.41 -20.54
N LEU A 194 1.04 5.06 -20.52
CA LEU A 194 0.26 4.78 -19.32
C LEU A 194 0.68 3.50 -18.58
N ASP A 195 1.03 2.41 -19.28
CA ASP A 195 1.34 1.12 -18.65
C ASP A 195 2.76 1.11 -18.07
N GLN A 196 3.72 1.67 -18.80
CA GLN A 196 5.07 1.89 -18.31
C GLN A 196 5.09 2.88 -17.12
N SER A 197 4.20 3.89 -17.17
CA SER A 197 3.92 4.82 -16.07
C SER A 197 3.34 4.12 -14.83
N ASP A 198 2.42 3.16 -14.97
CA ASP A 198 1.88 2.42 -13.81
C ASP A 198 2.91 1.45 -13.21
N ALA A 199 3.74 0.82 -14.05
CA ALA A 199 4.85 -0.01 -13.63
C ALA A 199 5.85 0.78 -12.78
N ASP A 200 6.37 1.89 -13.32
CA ASP A 200 7.31 2.78 -12.63
C ASP A 200 6.70 3.40 -11.36
N GLY A 201 5.43 3.83 -11.41
CA GLY A 201 4.74 4.40 -10.25
C GLY A 201 4.53 3.37 -9.14
N SER A 202 4.23 2.12 -9.49
CA SER A 202 4.11 1.01 -8.54
C SER A 202 5.46 0.65 -7.93
N ALA A 203 6.51 0.55 -8.75
CA ALA A 203 7.88 0.31 -8.31
C ALA A 203 8.39 1.44 -7.39
N LYS A 204 8.08 2.70 -7.69
CA LYS A 204 8.45 3.84 -6.82
C LYS A 204 7.87 3.69 -5.42
N VAL A 205 6.62 3.26 -5.30
CA VAL A 205 5.97 3.07 -3.99
C VAL A 205 6.62 1.94 -3.20
N ALA A 206 7.00 0.84 -3.87
CA ALA A 206 7.76 -0.24 -3.24
C ALA A 206 9.13 0.26 -2.73
N LEU A 207 9.88 1.00 -3.56
CA LEU A 207 11.19 1.56 -3.22
C LEU A 207 11.12 2.55 -2.04
N LEU A 208 10.09 3.41 -2.00
CA LEU A 208 9.84 4.29 -0.86
C LEU A 208 9.49 3.52 0.42
N GLY A 209 8.78 2.40 0.31
CA GLY A 209 8.54 1.48 1.43
C GLY A 209 9.81 0.83 1.96
N MET A 210 10.71 0.40 1.06
CA MET A 210 12.02 -0.15 1.44
C MET A 210 12.88 0.89 2.16
N ASP A 211 12.97 2.12 1.64
CA ASP A 211 13.78 3.18 2.28
C ASP A 211 13.26 3.52 3.68
N ARG A 212 11.93 3.58 3.87
CA ARG A 212 11.29 3.76 5.18
C ARG A 212 11.58 2.60 6.11
N SER A 213 11.51 1.36 5.62
CA SER A 213 11.85 0.16 6.39
C SER A 213 13.32 0.16 6.82
N VAL A 214 14.26 0.54 5.94
CA VAL A 214 15.69 0.66 6.27
C VAL A 214 15.90 1.71 7.38
N ALA A 215 15.23 2.86 7.32
CA ALA A 215 15.32 3.88 8.36
C ALA A 215 14.77 3.38 9.72
N ALA A 216 13.64 2.67 9.70
CA ALA A 216 13.05 2.07 10.89
C ALA A 216 13.93 0.96 11.51
N TRP A 217 14.56 0.12 10.68
CA TRP A 217 15.53 -0.88 11.16
C TRP A 217 16.78 -0.24 11.76
N ALA A 218 17.27 0.87 11.20
CA ALA A 218 18.39 1.61 11.77
C ALA A 218 18.02 2.24 13.13
N GLU A 219 16.80 2.75 13.29
CA GLU A 219 16.28 3.25 14.56
C GLU A 219 16.12 2.14 15.60
N LEU A 220 15.65 0.95 15.21
CA LEU A 220 15.63 -0.23 16.08
C LEU A 220 17.03 -0.64 16.55
N LEU A 221 18.02 -0.72 15.65
CA LEU A 221 19.40 -1.02 16.00
C LEU A 221 20.00 0.01 16.96
N ARG A 222 19.68 1.29 16.79
CA ARG A 222 20.11 2.37 17.70
C ARG A 222 19.56 2.16 19.12
N GLN A 223 18.33 1.65 19.25
CA GLN A 223 17.67 1.47 20.53
C GLN A 223 17.88 0.09 21.17
N MET A 224 18.16 -0.94 20.37
CA MET A 224 18.33 -2.34 20.76
C MET A 224 19.51 -2.97 20.00
N PRO A 225 20.77 -2.59 20.29
CA PRO A 225 21.95 -3.15 19.61
C PRO A 225 22.08 -4.68 19.75
N GLU A 226 21.49 -5.28 20.78
CA GLU A 226 21.44 -6.73 20.99
C GLU A 226 20.63 -7.51 19.91
N GLU A 227 19.89 -6.81 19.06
CA GLU A 227 19.18 -7.38 17.92
C GLU A 227 20.00 -7.39 16.61
N GLU A 228 21.25 -6.90 16.61
CA GLU A 228 22.09 -6.74 15.42
C GLU A 228 22.14 -8.00 14.54
N ASP A 229 22.51 -9.16 15.10
CA ASP A 229 22.60 -10.44 14.39
C ASP A 229 21.28 -10.86 13.71
N ARG A 230 20.13 -10.37 14.19
CA ARG A 230 18.79 -10.71 13.68
C ARG A 230 18.27 -9.69 12.67
N ILE A 231 18.64 -8.42 12.83
CA ILE A 231 18.21 -7.32 11.95
C ILE A 231 19.11 -7.20 10.70
N LEU A 232 20.43 -7.43 10.82
CA LEU A 232 21.34 -7.32 9.68
C LEU A 232 20.96 -8.22 8.48
N PRO A 233 20.53 -9.49 8.64
CA PRO A 233 20.05 -10.30 7.52
C PRO A 233 18.84 -9.70 6.79
N LEU A 234 17.92 -9.06 7.51
CA LEU A 234 16.75 -8.39 6.94
C LEU A 234 17.16 -7.14 6.15
N LEU A 235 18.08 -6.34 6.70
CA LEU A 235 18.67 -5.18 6.02
C LEU A 235 19.47 -5.58 4.76
N VAL A 236 20.21 -6.69 4.78
CA VAL A 236 20.89 -7.24 3.60
C VAL A 236 19.89 -7.67 2.53
N THR A 237 18.76 -8.28 2.93
CA THR A 237 17.70 -8.71 2.02
C THR A 237 17.02 -7.50 1.36
N LEU A 238 16.61 -6.49 2.14
CA LEU A 238 16.11 -5.20 1.62
C LEU A 238 17.12 -4.51 0.70
N GLY A 239 18.39 -4.44 1.10
CA GLY A 239 19.44 -3.75 0.35
C GLY A 239 19.77 -4.42 -0.99
N ARG A 240 19.57 -5.74 -1.11
CA ARG A 240 19.62 -6.46 -2.40
C ARG A 240 18.38 -6.15 -3.22
N LEU A 241 17.20 -6.42 -2.67
CA LEU A 241 15.90 -6.21 -3.31
C LEU A 241 15.75 -4.79 -3.89
N ARG A 242 16.17 -3.77 -3.15
CA ARG A 242 16.11 -2.38 -3.61
C ARG A 242 16.94 -2.15 -4.88
N ARG A 243 18.16 -2.69 -4.94
CA ARG A 243 19.02 -2.60 -6.14
C ARG A 243 18.44 -3.39 -7.30
N ASP A 244 17.87 -4.56 -7.04
CA ASP A 244 17.31 -5.42 -8.07
C ASP A 244 16.06 -4.76 -8.71
N VAL A 245 15.22 -4.11 -7.88
CA VAL A 245 14.07 -3.30 -8.33
C VAL A 245 14.50 -2.01 -9.03
N GLU A 246 15.55 -1.32 -8.57
CA GLU A 246 16.12 -0.14 -9.25
C GLU A 246 16.77 -0.50 -10.61
N ALA A 247 17.34 -1.71 -10.74
CA ALA A 247 17.88 -2.21 -11.99
C ALA A 247 16.79 -2.64 -12.99
N PHE A 248 15.68 -3.20 -12.51
CA PHE A 248 14.56 -3.65 -13.34
C PHE A 248 13.62 -2.49 -13.74
N PHE A 249 13.45 -1.48 -12.88
CA PHE A 249 12.67 -0.26 -13.14
C PHE A 249 13.55 1.01 -12.99
N PRO A 250 14.42 1.31 -13.98
CA PRO A 250 15.39 2.40 -13.87
C PRO A 250 14.76 3.80 -13.77
N THR A 251 13.52 3.97 -14.27
CA THR A 251 12.77 5.22 -14.27
C THR A 251 11.83 5.39 -13.06
N ALA A 252 11.59 4.34 -12.27
CA ALA A 252 10.70 4.36 -11.12
C ALA A 252 11.01 5.48 -10.12
N ARG A 253 12.29 5.74 -9.81
CA ARG A 253 12.67 6.83 -8.89
C ARG A 253 12.25 8.22 -9.40
N ALA A 254 12.22 8.42 -10.72
CA ALA A 254 11.87 9.68 -11.38
C ALA A 254 10.36 9.88 -11.58
N PHE A 255 9.55 8.81 -11.52
CA PHE A 255 8.09 8.89 -11.61
C PHE A 255 7.51 9.91 -10.61
N ILE A 256 6.55 10.74 -11.02
CA ILE A 256 5.93 11.75 -10.15
C ILE A 256 4.57 11.26 -9.66
N ARG A 257 4.45 10.93 -8.37
CA ARG A 257 3.18 10.49 -7.78
C ARG A 257 2.23 11.69 -7.64
N PRO A 258 1.02 11.65 -8.24
CA PRO A 258 0.03 12.73 -8.14
C PRO A 258 -0.23 13.13 -6.70
N GLY A 259 -0.16 14.43 -6.42
CA GLY A 259 -0.34 15.02 -5.09
C GLY A 259 0.83 14.83 -4.12
N PHE A 260 1.41 13.63 -4.04
CA PHE A 260 2.47 13.33 -3.08
C PHE A 260 3.82 13.96 -3.44
N ASP A 261 4.19 13.96 -4.71
CA ASP A 261 5.50 14.43 -5.18
C ASP A 261 5.42 15.79 -5.89
N THR A 262 4.21 16.30 -6.16
CA THR A 262 3.97 17.60 -6.83
C THR A 262 3.91 18.80 -5.90
N GLY A 263 4.02 18.59 -4.58
CA GLY A 263 4.01 19.67 -3.58
C GLY A 263 2.63 20.29 -3.31
N GLU A 264 1.54 19.67 -3.78
CA GLU A 264 0.17 20.14 -3.52
C GLU A 264 -0.33 19.78 -2.10
N VAL A 265 0.48 20.10 -1.09
CA VAL A 265 0.19 19.82 0.32
C VAL A 265 -0.43 21.06 0.96
N ALA A 266 -1.77 21.01 1.10
CA ALA A 266 -2.64 21.86 1.92
C ALA A 266 -2.42 23.40 1.90
N GLY A 267 -3.39 24.09 1.29
CA GLY A 267 -3.97 25.31 1.86
C GLY A 267 -5.30 24.96 2.52
#